data_AF-A0A963UVY6-F1
#
_entry.id   AF-A0A963UVY6-F1
#
_cell.length_a   1.000
_cell.length_b   1.000
_cell.length_c   1.000
_cell.angle_alpha   90.00
_cell.angle_beta   90.00
_cell.angle_gamma   90.00
#
_symmetry.space_group_name_H-M   'P 1'
#
loop_
_entity.id
_entity.type
_entity.pdbx_description
1 polymer ?
#
loop_
_entity_poly.entity_id
_entity_poly.type
_entity_poly.pdbx_seq_one_letter_code
_entity_poly.pdbx_strand_id
1 'polypeptide(L)'
;MLRRIEALITRDRVGILCVLIVPMLLLLDLVRTWSDPANWGRFPYGHDFIAFWTAARLAAEGRIAALYDPAVYFAMQKELILEGGVLPWYYPPTYLTMLLPFAWLGFAVAWLVFCLTGIVALALAARPYLAGRDRLGWWLLFGAPVMGVTL
;
A
#
# COMPACT_ATOMS: atom_id res chain seq x y z
N MET A 1 -24.29 -32.91 -11.22
CA MET A 1 -23.42 -31.72 -11.42
C MET A 1 -23.20 -30.97 -10.10
N LEU A 2 -24.26 -30.60 -9.36
CA LEU A 2 -24.16 -29.91 -8.05
C LEU A 2 -23.29 -30.64 -6.99
N ARG A 3 -23.45 -31.96 -6.81
CA ARG A 3 -22.60 -32.74 -5.87
C ARG A 3 -21.09 -32.72 -6.18
N ARG A 4 -20.70 -32.51 -7.44
CA ARG A 4 -19.27 -32.37 -7.82
C ARG A 4 -18.72 -31.01 -7.41
N ILE A 5 -19.56 -29.97 -7.43
CA ILE A 5 -19.21 -28.61 -7.03
C ILE A 5 -19.11 -28.53 -5.50
N GLU A 6 -20.05 -29.13 -4.78
CA GLU A 6 -20.00 -29.22 -3.30
C GLU A 6 -18.74 -29.96 -2.81
N ALA A 7 -18.31 -31.01 -3.51
CA ALA A 7 -17.06 -31.71 -3.20
C ALA A 7 -15.79 -30.87 -3.49
N LEU A 8 -15.91 -29.82 -4.31
CA LEU A 8 -14.82 -28.88 -4.61
C LEU A 8 -14.76 -27.72 -3.62
N ILE A 9 -15.89 -27.30 -3.06
CA ILE A 9 -16.00 -26.21 -2.08
C ILE A 9 -15.82 -26.77 -0.66
N THR A 10 -14.61 -27.22 -0.35
CA THR A 10 -14.21 -27.52 1.03
C THR A 10 -13.63 -26.28 1.70
N ARG A 11 -13.80 -26.14 3.02
CA ARG A 11 -13.31 -24.99 3.80
C ARG A 11 -11.82 -24.70 3.55
N ASP A 12 -11.02 -25.75 3.37
CA ASP A 12 -9.59 -25.64 3.08
C ASP A 12 -9.31 -25.09 1.68
N ARG A 13 -10.08 -25.53 0.67
CA ARG A 13 -9.94 -25.04 -0.71
C ARG A 13 -10.41 -23.61 -0.87
N VAL A 14 -11.46 -23.22 -0.16
CA VAL A 14 -11.94 -21.82 -0.11
C VAL A 14 -10.88 -20.92 0.53
N GLY A 15 -10.27 -21.36 1.65
CA GLY A 15 -9.18 -20.61 2.28
C GLY A 15 -7.97 -20.43 1.36
N ILE A 16 -7.55 -21.49 0.66
CA ILE A 16 -6.46 -21.41 -0.34
C ILE A 16 -6.82 -20.46 -1.48
N LEU A 17 -8.04 -20.54 -2.02
CA LEU A 17 -8.52 -19.62 -3.06
C LEU A 17 -8.50 -18.17 -2.59
N CYS A 18 -8.98 -17.88 -1.37
CA CYS A 18 -8.95 -16.52 -0.81
C CYS A 18 -7.52 -15.99 -0.59
N VAL A 19 -6.57 -16.87 -0.23
CA VAL A 19 -5.16 -16.49 -0.09
C VAL A 19 -4.49 -16.28 -1.45
N LEU A 20 -4.85 -17.04 -2.48
CA LEU A 20 -4.24 -16.95 -3.81
C LEU A 20 -4.88 -15.86 -4.69
N ILE A 21 -6.16 -15.53 -4.48
CA ILE A 21 -6.86 -14.55 -5.33
C ILE A 21 -6.27 -13.16 -5.18
N VAL A 22 -5.91 -12.75 -3.95
CA VAL A 22 -5.30 -11.45 -3.68
C VAL A 22 -3.97 -11.28 -4.45
N PRO A 23 -2.93 -12.11 -4.26
CA PRO A 23 -1.67 -11.98 -5.00
C PRO A 23 -1.84 -12.17 -6.52
N MET A 24 -2.80 -12.99 -6.95
CA MET A 24 -3.11 -13.12 -8.38
C MET A 24 -3.67 -11.81 -8.96
N LEU A 25 -4.61 -11.15 -8.27
CA LEU A 25 -5.16 -9.87 -8.69
C LEU A 25 -4.08 -8.78 -8.68
N LEU A 26 -3.20 -8.76 -7.67
CA LEU A 26 -2.05 -7.86 -7.61
C LEU A 26 -1.10 -8.06 -8.79
N LEU A 27 -0.80 -9.31 -9.15
CA LEU A 27 0.08 -9.62 -10.27
C LEU A 27 -0.55 -9.20 -11.60
N LEU A 28 -1.85 -9.45 -11.80
CA LEU A 28 -2.56 -9.05 -13.00
C LEU A 28 -2.58 -7.53 -13.16
N ASP A 29 -2.80 -6.82 -12.06
CA ASP A 29 -2.80 -5.37 -12.04
C ASP A 29 -1.40 -4.81 -12.35
N LEU A 30 -0.35 -5.37 -11.73
CA LEU A 30 1.03 -5.02 -12.02
C LEU A 30 1.36 -5.22 -13.51
N VAL A 31 0.99 -6.37 -14.08
CA VAL A 31 1.23 -6.65 -15.50
C VAL A 31 0.50 -5.65 -16.39
N ARG A 32 -0.78 -5.36 -16.14
CA ARG A 32 -1.56 -4.39 -16.93
C ARG A 32 -0.92 -3.01 -16.89
N THR A 33 -0.60 -2.57 -15.69
CA THR A 33 -0.07 -1.25 -15.40
C THR A 33 1.29 -1.01 -16.04
N TRP A 34 2.20 -1.98 -15.98
CA TRP A 34 3.54 -1.83 -16.57
C TRP A 34 3.62 -2.19 -18.05
N SER A 35 2.55 -2.78 -18.62
CA SER A 35 2.45 -3.04 -20.06
C SER A 35 2.10 -1.79 -20.88
N ASP A 36 1.56 -0.74 -20.25
CA ASP A 36 1.24 0.52 -20.92
C ASP A 36 2.40 1.54 -20.79
N PRO A 37 3.05 1.93 -21.89
CA PRO A 37 4.10 2.94 -21.87
C PRO A 37 3.65 4.32 -21.39
N ALA A 38 2.35 4.65 -21.47
CA ALA A 38 1.81 5.90 -20.96
C ALA A 38 1.96 6.03 -19.43
N ASN A 39 2.16 4.90 -18.74
CA ASN A 39 2.32 4.87 -17.30
C ASN A 39 3.77 5.06 -16.86
N TRP A 40 4.73 5.15 -17.80
CA TRP A 40 6.12 5.32 -17.46
C TRP A 40 6.37 6.73 -16.91
N GLY A 41 6.85 6.79 -15.67
CA GLY A 41 7.15 8.05 -14.97
C GLY A 41 6.01 8.56 -14.07
N ARG A 42 4.82 7.96 -14.13
CA ARG A 42 3.74 8.14 -13.15
C ARG A 42 3.58 6.87 -12.35
N PHE A 43 3.36 7.02 -11.05
CA PHE A 43 3.25 5.88 -10.17
C PHE A 43 1.76 5.56 -9.91
N PRO A 44 1.30 4.37 -10.28
CA PRO A 44 -0.11 3.99 -10.24
C PRO A 44 -0.56 3.49 -8.86
N TYR A 45 0.37 3.46 -7.89
CA TYR A 45 0.14 2.90 -6.56
C TYR A 45 0.47 3.92 -5.48
N GLY A 46 0.05 3.64 -4.24
CA GLY A 46 0.42 4.46 -3.10
C GLY A 46 -0.41 5.73 -2.96
N HIS A 47 -1.67 5.69 -3.37
CA HIS A 47 -2.62 6.80 -3.21
C HIS A 47 -2.63 7.36 -1.79
N ASP A 48 -2.68 6.51 -0.76
CA ASP A 48 -2.64 6.97 0.63
C ASP A 48 -1.25 7.46 1.06
N PHE A 49 -0.20 6.89 0.49
CA PHE A 49 1.19 7.22 0.81
C PHE A 49 1.65 8.54 0.18
N ILE A 50 0.98 9.00 -0.87
CA ILE A 50 1.37 10.22 -1.59
C ILE A 50 1.40 11.45 -0.69
N ALA A 51 0.39 11.60 0.18
CA ALA A 51 0.36 12.70 1.13
C ALA A 51 1.61 12.70 2.03
N PHE A 52 2.02 11.52 2.49
CA PHE A 52 3.17 11.35 3.38
C PHE A 52 4.48 11.71 2.68
N TRP A 53 4.68 11.21 1.48
CA TRP A 53 5.89 11.51 0.73
C TRP A 53 5.96 12.98 0.32
N THR A 54 4.88 13.56 -0.21
CA THR A 54 4.83 14.98 -0.59
C THR A 54 5.10 15.87 0.63
N ALA A 55 4.51 15.56 1.78
CA ALA A 55 4.74 16.33 3.01
C ALA A 55 6.18 16.22 3.49
N ALA A 56 6.74 15.00 3.54
CA ALA A 56 8.13 14.78 3.90
C ALA A 56 9.08 15.52 2.95
N ARG A 57 8.75 15.56 1.65
CA ARG A 57 9.61 16.18 0.65
C ARG A 57 9.61 17.70 0.74
N LEU A 58 8.45 18.32 0.86
CA LEU A 58 8.33 19.76 1.12
C LEU A 58 8.98 20.15 2.46
N ALA A 59 8.89 19.30 3.48
CA ALA A 59 9.55 19.55 4.76
C ALA A 59 11.07 19.52 4.64
N ALA A 60 11.63 18.55 3.90
CA ALA A 60 13.06 18.46 3.63
C ALA A 60 13.59 19.64 2.79
N GLU A 61 12.74 20.26 1.96
CA GLU A 61 13.02 21.49 1.21
C GLU A 61 12.89 22.77 2.06
N GLY A 62 12.52 22.66 3.34
CA GLY A 62 12.26 23.82 4.21
C GLY A 62 10.94 24.54 3.93
N ARG A 63 10.04 23.93 3.14
CA ARG A 63 8.77 24.51 2.68
C ARG A 63 7.57 23.97 3.46
N ILE A 64 7.70 23.84 4.79
CA ILE A 64 6.66 23.24 5.65
C ILE A 64 5.31 23.95 5.52
N ALA A 65 5.29 25.27 5.33
CA ALA A 65 4.05 26.03 5.12
C ALA A 65 3.26 25.58 3.88
N ALA A 66 3.94 25.05 2.86
CA ALA A 66 3.31 24.60 1.62
C ALA A 66 2.44 23.35 1.80
N LEU A 67 2.54 22.63 2.93
CA LEU A 67 1.62 21.53 3.25
C LEU A 67 0.18 22.00 3.39
N TYR A 68 -0.03 23.26 3.75
CA TYR A 68 -1.34 23.87 3.98
C TYR A 68 -1.77 24.82 2.84
N ASP A 69 -1.00 24.86 1.75
CA ASP A 69 -1.39 25.51 0.50
C ASP A 69 -1.86 24.44 -0.48
N PRO A 70 -3.19 24.30 -0.71
CA PRO A 70 -3.73 23.28 -1.61
C PRO A 70 -3.20 23.40 -3.04
N ALA A 71 -2.88 24.61 -3.52
CA ALA A 71 -2.41 24.80 -4.89
C ALA A 71 -1.03 24.17 -5.08
N VAL A 72 -0.11 24.39 -4.13
CA VAL A 72 1.24 23.83 -4.17
C VAL A 72 1.21 22.34 -3.87
N TYR A 73 0.55 21.95 -2.78
CA TYR A 73 0.57 20.57 -2.29
C TYR A 73 -0.09 19.61 -3.27
N PHE A 74 -1.25 19.98 -3.83
CA PHE A 74 -1.96 19.11 -4.77
C PHE A 74 -1.32 19.10 -6.17
N ALA A 75 -0.66 20.18 -6.60
CA ALA A 75 0.08 20.17 -7.86
C ALA A 75 1.21 19.13 -7.81
N MET A 76 2.00 19.12 -6.74
CA MET A 76 3.08 18.15 -6.57
C MET A 76 2.58 16.70 -6.51
N GLN A 77 1.40 16.46 -5.91
CA GLN A 77 0.81 15.13 -5.93
C GLN A 77 0.39 14.68 -7.33
N LYS A 78 -0.25 15.58 -8.10
CA LYS A 78 -0.71 15.27 -9.48
C LYS A 78 0.42 14.95 -10.44
N GLU A 79 1.65 15.40 -10.17
CA GLU A 79 2.82 15.05 -10.97
C GLU A 79 3.27 13.60 -10.73
N LEU A 80 2.94 13.01 -9.58
CA LEU A 80 3.41 11.68 -9.17
C LEU A 80 2.44 10.55 -9.53
N ILE A 81 1.12 10.79 -9.51
CA ILE A 81 0.11 9.74 -9.71
C ILE A 81 -0.43 9.68 -11.13
N LEU A 82 -0.74 8.45 -11.56
CA LEU A 82 -1.42 8.18 -12.82
C LEU A 82 -2.92 8.47 -12.73
N GLU A 83 -3.56 7.90 -11.70
CA GLU A 83 -4.99 8.00 -11.43
C GLU A 83 -5.21 8.29 -9.93
N GLY A 84 -6.45 8.49 -9.50
CA GLY A 84 -6.80 8.76 -8.10
C GLY A 84 -6.86 10.24 -7.72
N GLY A 85 -7.13 10.48 -6.43
CA GLY A 85 -7.31 11.81 -5.87
C GLY A 85 -6.05 12.36 -5.21
N VAL A 86 -6.08 13.66 -4.95
CA VAL A 86 -5.10 14.33 -4.08
C VAL A 86 -5.60 14.29 -2.64
N LEU A 87 -4.69 14.13 -1.69
CA LEU A 87 -4.99 14.03 -0.27
C LEU A 87 -4.35 15.20 0.48
N PRO A 88 -5.11 15.99 1.26
CA PRO A 88 -4.56 17.04 2.12
C PRO A 88 -3.82 16.50 3.34
N TRP A 89 -2.98 17.34 3.95
CA TRP A 89 -2.22 17.00 5.15
C TRP A 89 -3.02 17.30 6.43
N TYR A 90 -3.34 16.24 7.20
CA TYR A 90 -4.10 16.35 8.46
C TYR A 90 -3.36 15.88 9.71
N TYR A 91 -2.12 15.41 9.56
CA TYR A 91 -1.40 14.77 10.66
C TYR A 91 -0.61 15.78 11.50
N PRO A 92 -0.39 15.49 12.79
CA PRO A 92 0.39 16.36 13.66
C PRO A 92 1.86 16.48 13.18
N PRO A 93 2.56 17.58 13.52
CA PRO A 93 3.95 17.79 13.12
C PRO A 93 4.94 16.69 13.55
N THR A 94 4.64 15.99 14.65
CA THR A 94 5.45 14.87 15.12
C THR A 94 5.44 13.71 14.12
N TYR A 95 4.33 13.47 13.43
CA TYR A 95 4.29 12.43 12.40
C TYR A 95 5.17 12.79 11.20
N LEU A 96 5.21 14.07 10.83
CA LEU A 96 6.08 14.56 9.75
C LEU A 96 7.56 14.25 10.04
N THR A 97 8.02 14.40 11.29
CA THR A 97 9.41 14.06 11.64
C THR A 97 9.73 12.58 11.47
N MET A 98 8.76 11.67 11.65
CA MET A 98 8.94 10.24 11.40
C MET A 98 9.05 9.94 9.90
N LEU A 99 8.45 10.78 9.05
CA LEU A 99 8.43 10.60 7.61
C LEU A 99 9.65 11.19 6.90
N LEU A 100 10.42 12.07 7.56
CA LEU A 100 11.59 12.72 6.97
C LEU A 100 12.59 11.77 6.27
N PRO A 101 12.88 10.56 6.79
CA PRO A 101 13.75 9.61 6.09
C PRO A 101 13.30 9.27 4.67
N PHE A 102 11.99 9.23 4.42
CA PHE A 102 11.44 8.95 3.09
C PHE A 102 11.66 10.09 2.10
N ALA A 103 11.91 11.30 2.57
CA ALA A 103 12.15 12.45 1.70
C ALA A 103 13.41 12.27 0.83
N TRP A 104 14.40 11.52 1.29
CA TRP A 104 15.63 11.28 0.53
C TRP A 104 15.50 10.17 -0.52
N LEU A 105 14.36 9.50 -0.57
CA LEU A 105 14.06 8.45 -1.53
C LEU A 105 13.12 8.98 -2.62
N GLY A 106 13.28 8.50 -3.85
CA GLY A 106 12.27 8.71 -4.89
C GLY A 106 10.94 8.06 -4.50
N PHE A 107 9.82 8.61 -4.96
CA PHE A 107 8.46 8.20 -4.55
C PHE A 107 8.25 6.68 -4.56
N ALA A 108 8.58 6.02 -5.67
CA ALA A 108 8.41 4.57 -5.81
C ALA A 108 9.23 3.76 -4.78
N VAL A 109 10.48 4.16 -4.53
CA VAL A 109 11.36 3.51 -3.56
C VAL A 109 10.86 3.75 -2.14
N ALA A 110 10.45 4.98 -1.83
CA ALA A 110 9.87 5.33 -0.54
C ALA A 110 8.61 4.51 -0.24
N TRP A 111 7.72 4.38 -1.24
CA TRP A 111 6.50 3.58 -1.14
C TRP A 111 6.81 2.10 -0.90
N LEU A 112 7.75 1.52 -1.66
CA LEU A 112 8.17 0.12 -1.46
C LEU A 112 8.71 -0.09 -0.04
N VAL A 113 9.58 0.80 0.44
CA VAL A 113 10.12 0.73 1.80
C VAL A 113 9.01 0.85 2.84
N PHE A 114 8.04 1.74 2.64
CA PHE A 114 6.89 1.89 3.54
C PHE A 114 6.05 0.61 3.61
N CYS A 115 5.71 0.03 2.46
CA CYS A 115 4.96 -1.22 2.36
C CYS A 115 5.70 -2.40 3.02
N LEU A 116 6.99 -2.58 2.70
CA LEU A 116 7.80 -3.64 3.29
C LEU A 116 7.93 -3.48 4.81
N THR A 117 8.08 -2.25 5.30
CA THR A 117 8.13 -1.96 6.74
C THR A 117 6.81 -2.37 7.41
N GLY A 118 5.66 -2.06 6.80
CA GLY A 118 4.35 -2.45 7.30
C GLY A 118 4.16 -3.97 7.33
N ILE A 119 4.57 -4.67 6.25
CA ILE A 119 4.51 -6.14 6.17
C ILE A 119 5.39 -6.78 7.25
N VAL A 120 6.62 -6.29 7.44
CA VAL A 120 7.52 -6.81 8.48
C VAL A 120 6.95 -6.55 9.88
N ALA A 121 6.43 -5.35 10.15
CA ALA A 121 5.80 -5.03 11.43
C ALA A 121 4.60 -5.94 11.71
N LEU A 122 3.74 -6.17 10.70
CA LEU A 122 2.62 -7.10 10.81
C LEU A 122 3.09 -8.53 11.06
N ALA A 123 4.10 -9.01 10.33
CA ALA A 123 4.65 -10.35 10.51
C ALA A 123 5.26 -10.54 11.90
N LEU A 124 5.97 -9.54 12.43
CA LEU A 124 6.52 -9.55 13.78
C LEU A 124 5.41 -9.56 14.85
N ALA A 125 4.36 -8.76 14.65
CA ALA A 125 3.19 -8.74 15.54
C ALA A 125 2.39 -10.05 15.50
N ALA A 126 2.31 -10.70 14.33
CA ALA A 126 1.63 -11.97 14.12
C ALA A 126 2.45 -13.19 14.55
N ARG A 127 3.77 -13.05 14.75
CA ARG A 127 4.71 -14.12 15.12
C ARG A 127 4.22 -15.08 16.24
N PRO A 128 3.69 -14.61 17.39
CA PRO A 128 3.21 -15.53 18.43
C PRO A 128 2.01 -16.38 17.98
N TYR A 129 1.18 -15.87 17.07
CA TYR A 129 0.00 -16.56 16.53
C TYR A 129 0.34 -17.49 15.36
N LEU A 130 1.49 -17.30 14.72
CA LEU A 130 2.00 -18.19 13.67
C LEU A 130 2.68 -19.45 14.22
N ALA A 131 3.21 -19.40 15.46
CA ALA A 131 3.97 -20.48 16.07
C ALA A 131 3.08 -21.61 16.62
N GLY A 132 1.87 -21.29 17.09
CA GLY A 132 0.81 -22.28 17.24
C GLY A 132 0.22 -22.58 15.87
N ARG A 133 -0.10 -23.84 15.54
CA ARG A 133 -0.81 -24.23 14.30
C ARG A 133 -2.24 -23.64 14.18
N ASP A 134 -2.50 -22.53 14.85
CA ASP A 134 -3.78 -21.88 14.89
C ASP A 134 -3.98 -21.11 13.59
N ARG A 135 -5.03 -21.48 12.85
CA ARG A 135 -5.31 -20.91 11.52
C ARG A 135 -5.47 -19.39 11.63
N LEU A 136 -5.82 -18.88 12.81
CA LEU A 136 -6.01 -17.47 13.15
C LEU A 136 -4.81 -16.58 12.78
N GLY A 137 -3.57 -17.03 13.00
CA GLY A 137 -2.37 -16.26 12.65
C GLY A 137 -2.24 -16.02 11.14
N TRP A 138 -2.60 -17.03 10.35
CA TRP A 138 -2.64 -16.93 8.90
C TRP A 138 -3.81 -16.07 8.41
N TRP A 139 -4.98 -16.13 9.06
CA TRP A 139 -6.10 -15.23 8.76
C TRP A 139 -5.80 -13.77 9.13
N LEU A 140 -5.01 -13.49 10.16
CA LEU A 140 -4.60 -12.12 10.50
C LEU A 140 -3.61 -11.55 9.49
N LEU A 141 -2.71 -12.37 8.95
CA LEU A 141 -1.72 -11.95 7.94
C LEU A 141 -2.33 -11.75 6.55
N PHE A 142 -3.21 -12.64 6.12
CA PHE A 142 -3.80 -12.60 4.77
C PHE A 142 -5.20 -11.99 4.73
N GLY A 143 -5.89 -11.91 5.87
CA GLY A 143 -7.22 -11.30 6.00
C GLY A 143 -7.17 -9.85 6.45
N ALA A 144 -6.01 -9.29 6.79
CA ALA A 144 -5.88 -7.87 7.00
C ALA A 144 -6.12 -7.14 5.66
N PRO A 145 -7.17 -6.30 5.54
CA PRO A 145 -7.51 -5.59 4.31
C PRO A 145 -6.44 -4.59 3.85
N VAL A 146 -5.39 -4.36 4.65
CA VAL A 146 -4.22 -3.53 4.32
C VAL A 146 -3.56 -3.94 2.99
N MET A 147 -3.67 -5.21 2.57
CA MET A 147 -3.10 -5.66 1.29
C MET A 147 -3.91 -5.21 0.06
N GLY A 148 -5.14 -4.71 0.24
CA GLY A 148 -6.04 -4.37 -0.87
C GLY A 148 -6.54 -2.93 -0.90
N VAL A 149 -6.19 -2.08 0.07
CA VAL A 149 -6.75 -0.72 0.20
C VAL A 149 -5.79 0.39 -0.27
N THR A 150 -4.53 0.08 -0.58
CA THR A 150 -3.54 1.08 -1.08
C THR A 150 -3.37 1.11 -2.61
N LEU A 151 -4.27 0.43 -3.33
CA LEU A 151 -4.30 0.31 -4.80
C LEU A 151 -5.54 0.99 -5.36
#